data_AF-A0A959L6J9-F1
#
_entry.id   AF-A0A959L6J9-F1
#
_cell.length_a   1.000
_cell.length_b   1.000
_cell.length_c   1.000
_cell.angle_alpha   90.00
_cell.angle_beta   90.00
_cell.angle_gamma   90.00
#
_symmetry.space_group_name_H-M   'P 1'
#
loop_
_entity.id
_entity.type
_entity.pdbx_description
1 polymer ?
#
loop_
_entity_poly.entity_id
_entity_poly.type
_entity_poly.pdbx_seq_one_letter_code
_entity_poly.pdbx_strand_id
1 'polypeptide(L)'
;MKFLNTIICLMVLSGYAHSQTGDWKNLFDGETLNGWSIHSGLAKYHVEDGAIVGTSVPNSPNTFLCTDQSFSDFILEFEVYLVSPELNSGVQFRSQIAPEELTFWFRNNEGQPAQRTIPKDRVYGYQVEIALEEGGASGGVYDEARRAFMIYRPVQGSAAFNAFKDDQWNHYRVEC
;
A
#
# COMPACT_ATOMS: atom_id res chain seq x y z
N MET A 1 -68.33 -4.35 1.02
CA MET A 1 -66.91 -4.28 1.42
C MET A 1 -66.18 -3.44 0.38
N LYS A 2 -65.61 -2.30 0.75
CA LYS A 2 -64.98 -1.33 -0.17
C LYS A 2 -63.55 -1.80 -0.49
N PHE A 3 -63.24 -1.96 -1.77
CA PHE A 3 -61.88 -2.25 -2.23
C PHE A 3 -61.03 -0.98 -2.13
N LEU A 4 -59.94 -1.06 -1.37
CA LEU A 4 -58.98 0.02 -1.19
C LEU A 4 -57.87 -0.13 -2.25
N ASN A 5 -57.83 0.80 -3.20
CA ASN A 5 -56.73 0.92 -4.17
C ASN A 5 -55.51 1.52 -3.48
N THR A 6 -54.50 0.71 -3.17
CA THR A 6 -53.19 1.20 -2.73
C THR A 6 -52.29 1.37 -3.95
N ILE A 7 -52.05 2.62 -4.34
CA ILE A 7 -51.02 2.98 -5.32
C ILE A 7 -49.67 2.94 -4.57
N ILE A 8 -48.82 1.97 -4.90
CA ILE A 8 -47.43 1.94 -4.44
C ILE A 8 -46.62 2.80 -5.42
N CYS A 9 -46.28 4.01 -5.00
CA CYS A 9 -45.35 4.88 -5.71
C CYS A 9 -43.92 4.41 -5.40
N LEU A 10 -43.32 3.64 -6.31
CA LEU A 10 -41.93 3.22 -6.19
C LEU A 10 -41.04 4.42 -6.52
N MET A 11 -40.53 5.12 -5.50
CA MET A 11 -39.48 6.12 -5.69
C MET A 11 -38.19 5.39 -6.06
N VAL A 12 -37.80 5.47 -7.33
CA VAL A 12 -36.45 5.12 -7.77
C VAL A 12 -35.52 6.20 -7.23
N LEU A 13 -34.87 5.91 -6.10
CA LEU A 13 -33.71 6.66 -5.65
C LEU A 13 -32.56 6.34 -6.61
N SER A 14 -32.44 7.15 -7.66
CA SER A 14 -31.25 7.22 -8.49
C SER A 14 -30.08 7.63 -7.59
N GLY A 15 -29.35 6.65 -7.06
CA GLY A 15 -28.08 6.90 -6.42
C GLY A 15 -27.14 7.52 -7.45
N TYR A 16 -26.94 8.83 -7.37
CA TYR A 16 -25.82 9.48 -8.04
C TYR A 16 -24.55 8.94 -7.36
N ALA A 17 -23.98 7.89 -7.92
CA ALA A 17 -22.58 7.58 -7.68
C ALA A 17 -21.78 8.79 -8.19
N HIS A 18 -21.32 9.61 -7.26
CA HIS A 18 -20.42 10.71 -7.58
C HIS A 18 -19.09 10.07 -7.97
N SER A 19 -18.90 9.82 -9.27
CA SER A 19 -17.58 9.54 -9.84
C SER A 19 -16.68 10.71 -9.44
N GLN A 20 -15.60 10.44 -8.70
CA GLN A 20 -14.58 11.45 -8.47
C GLN A 20 -13.98 11.81 -9.83
N THR A 21 -14.37 12.97 -10.36
CA THR A 21 -13.91 13.53 -11.64
C THR A 21 -12.50 14.11 -11.51
N GLY A 22 -11.53 13.29 -11.12
CA GLY A 22 -10.11 13.59 -11.24
C GLY A 22 -9.55 12.91 -12.49
N ASP A 23 -8.61 13.55 -13.17
CA ASP A 23 -7.84 12.91 -14.25
C ASP A 23 -6.90 11.85 -13.64
N TRP A 24 -7.40 10.62 -13.50
CA TRP A 24 -6.60 9.49 -13.02
C TRP A 24 -5.54 9.10 -14.04
N LYS A 25 -4.33 8.82 -13.55
CA LYS A 25 -3.24 8.24 -14.34
C LYS A 25 -2.97 6.82 -13.88
N ASN A 26 -3.15 5.87 -14.79
CA ASN A 26 -2.78 4.49 -14.54
C ASN A 26 -1.25 4.38 -14.45
N LEU A 27 -0.75 3.87 -13.32
CA LEU A 27 0.69 3.57 -13.13
C LEU A 27 1.08 2.23 -13.74
N PHE A 28 0.11 1.32 -13.89
CA PHE A 28 0.26 0.00 -14.49
C PHE A 28 -0.73 -0.15 -15.64
N ASP A 29 -0.26 -0.66 -16.77
CA ASP A 29 -1.06 -0.80 -18.00
C ASP A 29 -1.86 -2.12 -18.05
N GLY A 30 -1.65 -3.03 -17.09
CA GLY A 30 -2.28 -4.35 -17.06
C GLY A 30 -1.51 -5.43 -17.82
N GLU A 31 -0.42 -5.08 -18.51
CA GLU A 31 0.25 -5.97 -19.46
C GLU A 31 1.76 -6.05 -19.26
N THR A 32 2.41 -4.96 -18.87
CA THR A 32 3.87 -4.82 -18.81
C THR A 32 4.33 -4.12 -17.54
N LEU A 33 5.59 -4.34 -17.18
CA LEU A 33 6.27 -3.58 -16.11
C LEU A 33 7.00 -2.35 -16.66
N ASN A 34 6.56 -1.81 -17.80
CA ASN A 34 7.15 -0.58 -18.35
C ASN A 34 6.94 0.59 -17.40
N GLY A 35 8.01 1.35 -17.14
CA GLY A 35 7.98 2.45 -16.17
C GLY A 35 8.20 2.01 -14.72
N TRP A 36 8.64 0.76 -14.51
CA TRP A 36 8.99 0.21 -13.20
C TRP A 36 10.40 -0.38 -13.17
N SER A 37 11.09 -0.19 -12.05
CA SER A 37 12.45 -0.68 -11.80
C SER A 37 12.54 -1.42 -10.48
N ILE A 38 13.32 -2.51 -10.43
CA ILE A 38 13.55 -3.30 -9.21
C ILE A 38 14.75 -2.74 -8.44
N HIS A 39 14.59 -2.56 -7.13
CA HIS A 39 15.64 -2.08 -6.23
C HIS A 39 15.80 -2.93 -4.97
N SER A 40 16.95 -2.77 -4.30
CA SER A 40 17.35 -3.35 -3.02
C SER A 40 17.59 -4.86 -3.00
N GLY A 41 16.66 -5.67 -3.48
CA GLY A 41 16.70 -7.12 -3.36
C GLY A 41 16.52 -7.86 -4.68
N LEU A 42 16.15 -9.14 -4.58
CA LEU A 42 16.16 -10.10 -5.69
C LEU A 42 14.80 -10.76 -5.97
N ALA A 43 13.74 -10.34 -5.27
CA ALA A 43 12.38 -10.79 -5.54
C ALA A 43 12.02 -10.59 -7.02
N LYS A 44 11.17 -11.48 -7.53
CA LYS A 44 10.74 -11.45 -8.92
C LYS A 44 9.37 -10.81 -9.03
N TYR A 45 9.19 -10.04 -10.09
CA TYR A 45 7.91 -9.44 -10.45
C TYR A 45 7.59 -9.82 -11.88
N HIS A 46 6.35 -10.22 -12.12
CA HIS A 46 5.80 -10.45 -13.45
C HIS A 46 4.34 -10.01 -13.49
N VAL A 47 3.78 -9.98 -14.69
CA VAL A 47 2.35 -9.73 -14.90
C VAL A 47 1.64 -11.05 -15.13
N GLU A 48 0.56 -11.28 -14.38
CA GLU A 48 -0.31 -12.45 -14.50
C GLU A 48 -1.75 -12.00 -14.28
N ASP A 49 -2.65 -12.40 -15.19
CA ASP A 49 -4.09 -12.07 -15.13
C ASP A 49 -4.40 -10.59 -14.88
N GLY A 50 -3.61 -9.68 -15.47
CA GLY A 50 -3.80 -8.24 -15.34
C GLY A 50 -3.37 -7.67 -13.98
N ALA A 51 -2.59 -8.42 -13.19
CA ALA A 51 -2.02 -8.00 -11.92
C ALA A 51 -0.49 -8.14 -11.89
N ILE A 52 0.17 -7.29 -11.11
CA ILE A 52 1.59 -7.44 -10.79
C ILE A 52 1.72 -8.49 -9.68
N VAL A 53 2.42 -9.59 -9.97
CA VAL A 53 2.68 -10.67 -9.01
C VAL A 53 4.13 -10.58 -8.52
N GLY A 54 4.30 -10.37 -7.21
CA GLY A 54 5.61 -10.38 -6.55
C GLY A 54 5.88 -11.74 -5.89
N THR A 55 7.06 -12.32 -6.15
CA THR A 55 7.50 -13.58 -5.53
C THR A 55 8.79 -13.37 -4.74
N SER A 56 8.69 -13.56 -3.42
CA SER A 56 9.83 -13.50 -2.50
C SER A 56 10.90 -14.54 -2.82
N VAL A 57 12.16 -14.17 -2.62
CA VAL A 57 13.32 -15.06 -2.80
C VAL A 57 14.03 -15.24 -1.45
N PRO A 58 14.23 -16.48 -0.97
CA PRO A 58 14.95 -16.75 0.27
C PRO A 58 16.34 -16.11 0.30
N ASN A 59 16.76 -15.64 1.48
CA ASN A 59 18.06 -14.97 1.69
C ASN A 59 18.27 -13.69 0.85
N SER A 60 17.18 -13.05 0.42
CA SER A 60 17.21 -11.74 -0.23
C SER A 60 16.78 -10.66 0.76
N PRO A 61 17.36 -9.44 0.72
CA PRO A 61 16.78 -8.30 1.42
C PRO A 61 15.40 -7.93 0.82
N ASN A 62 14.64 -7.06 1.50
CA ASN A 62 13.38 -6.54 0.94
C ASN A 62 13.63 -5.97 -0.45
N THR A 63 12.78 -6.36 -1.38
CA THR A 63 12.84 -5.96 -2.79
C THR A 63 11.65 -5.06 -3.09
N PHE A 64 11.86 -4.04 -3.91
CA PHE A 64 10.81 -3.09 -4.26
C PHE A 64 10.73 -2.96 -5.77
N LEU A 65 9.51 -3.00 -6.30
CA LEU A 65 9.20 -2.58 -7.65
C LEU A 65 8.77 -1.11 -7.58
N CYS A 66 9.66 -0.22 -8.02
CA CYS A 66 9.48 1.23 -7.90
C CYS A 66 9.02 1.82 -9.23
N THR A 67 8.14 2.81 -9.21
CA THR A 67 7.87 3.63 -10.40
C THR A 67 9.13 4.40 -10.79
N ASP A 68 9.40 4.53 -12.09
CA ASP A 68 10.50 5.36 -12.60
C ASP A 68 10.24 6.87 -12.42
N GLN A 69 8.97 7.22 -12.13
CA GLN A 69 8.52 8.57 -11.89
C GLN A 69 8.38 8.86 -10.40
N SER A 70 8.61 10.13 -10.04
CA SER A 70 8.38 10.65 -8.69
C SER A 70 7.11 11.48 -8.63
N PHE A 71 6.40 11.41 -7.50
CA PHE A 71 5.16 12.13 -7.25
C PHE A 71 5.25 12.89 -5.92
N SER A 72 4.68 14.10 -5.88
CA SER A 72 4.58 14.91 -4.64
C SER A 72 3.20 14.78 -4.02
N ASP A 73 2.23 15.52 -4.55
CA ASP A 73 0.86 15.59 -4.05
C ASP A 73 0.01 14.72 -4.95
N PHE A 74 -0.62 13.71 -4.36
CA PHE A 74 -1.37 12.72 -5.11
C PHE A 74 -2.38 11.98 -4.25
N ILE A 75 -3.35 11.41 -4.95
CA ILE A 75 -4.19 10.33 -4.44
C ILE A 75 -3.76 9.09 -5.20
N LEU A 76 -3.38 8.04 -4.46
CA LEU A 76 -3.06 6.74 -5.01
C LEU A 76 -4.12 5.74 -4.58
N GLU A 77 -4.68 5.04 -5.55
CA GLU A 77 -5.56 3.89 -5.32
C GLU A 77 -4.97 2.64 -5.96
N PHE A 78 -5.08 1.52 -5.26
CA PHE A 78 -4.66 0.21 -5.73
C PHE A 78 -5.42 -0.89 -4.98
N GLU A 79 -5.46 -2.07 -5.59
CA GLU A 79 -5.94 -3.28 -4.94
C GLU A 79 -4.76 -4.21 -4.67
N VAL A 80 -4.83 -4.94 -3.57
CA VAL A 80 -3.82 -5.94 -3.21
C VAL A 80 -4.48 -7.24 -2.75
N TYR A 81 -3.87 -8.35 -3.14
CA TYR A 81 -4.17 -9.68 -2.65
C TYR A 81 -2.89 -10.25 -2.02
N LEU A 82 -2.99 -10.74 -0.78
CA LEU A 82 -1.86 -11.39 -0.10
C LEU A 82 -2.03 -12.90 -0.15
N VAL A 83 -1.20 -13.57 -0.95
CA VAL A 83 -1.37 -15.00 -1.32
C VAL A 83 -0.94 -16.00 -0.23
N SER A 84 -0.27 -15.55 0.83
CA SER A 84 0.20 -16.43 1.90
C SER A 84 0.20 -15.72 3.25
N PRO A 85 -0.17 -16.44 4.33
CA PRO A 85 -0.13 -15.90 5.69
C PRO A 85 1.29 -15.60 6.21
N GLU A 86 2.31 -16.14 5.56
CA GLU A 86 3.70 -15.95 5.98
C GLU A 86 4.32 -14.66 5.42
N LEU A 87 3.58 -13.97 4.54
CA LEU A 87 4.07 -12.79 3.85
C LEU A 87 3.64 -11.50 4.56
N ASN A 88 4.54 -10.54 4.53
CA ASN A 88 4.29 -9.14 4.85
C ASN A 88 4.71 -8.30 3.64
N SER A 89 3.95 -7.24 3.36
CA SER A 89 4.17 -6.38 2.21
C SER A 89 3.90 -4.93 2.59
N GLY A 90 4.06 -4.04 1.62
CA GLY A 90 3.72 -2.63 1.77
C GLY A 90 3.89 -1.88 0.45
N VAL A 91 3.21 -0.75 0.35
CA VAL A 91 3.40 0.17 -0.77
C VAL A 91 4.13 1.41 -0.28
N GLN A 92 5.30 1.64 -0.85
CA GLN A 92 6.11 2.82 -0.58
C GLN A 92 5.44 4.06 -1.16
N PHE A 93 5.45 5.17 -0.43
CA PHE A 93 5.00 6.48 -0.90
C PHE A 93 5.96 7.58 -0.48
N ARG A 94 6.17 8.58 -1.36
CA ARG A 94 7.20 9.64 -1.19
C ARG A 94 8.57 9.09 -0.74
N SER A 95 8.88 7.86 -1.17
CA SER A 95 10.10 7.14 -0.83
C SER A 95 11.21 7.46 -1.82
N GLN A 96 12.43 7.11 -1.44
CA GLN A 96 13.63 7.39 -2.22
C GLN A 96 14.50 6.14 -2.31
N ILE A 97 15.37 6.12 -3.31
CA ILE A 97 16.42 5.11 -3.48
C ILE A 97 17.74 5.77 -3.11
N ALA A 98 18.51 5.15 -2.21
CA ALA A 98 19.80 5.69 -1.78
C ALA A 98 20.79 5.74 -2.96
N PRO A 99 21.29 6.92 -3.39
CA PRO A 99 22.22 7.03 -4.51
C PRO A 99 23.64 6.55 -4.16
N GLU A 100 23.93 6.52 -2.86
CA GLU A 100 25.18 6.10 -2.22
C GLU A 100 24.87 5.60 -0.80
N GLU A 101 25.88 5.28 -0.01
CA GLU A 101 25.67 4.98 1.41
C GLU A 101 25.17 6.24 2.15
N LEU A 102 24.08 6.11 2.88
CA LEU A 102 23.49 7.22 3.65
C LEU A 102 23.44 6.84 5.13
N THR A 103 23.73 7.80 6.01
CA THR A 103 23.54 7.66 7.47
C THR A 103 22.50 8.67 7.96
N PHE A 104 21.42 8.17 8.54
CA PHE A 104 20.38 8.98 9.18
C PHE A 104 20.59 9.05 10.68
N TRP A 105 20.31 10.21 11.27
CA TRP A 105 20.28 10.44 12.71
C TRP A 105 18.86 10.81 13.12
N PHE A 106 18.32 10.14 14.13
CA PHE A 106 16.93 10.33 14.60
C PHE A 106 16.81 10.01 16.09
N ARG A 107 15.59 10.15 16.64
CA ARG A 107 15.24 9.66 17.97
C ARG A 107 14.44 8.37 17.83
N ASN A 108 14.80 7.33 18.58
CA ASN A 108 14.03 6.08 18.64
C ASN A 108 12.72 6.26 19.44
N ASN A 109 11.97 5.18 19.64
CA ASN A 109 10.70 5.19 20.36
C ASN A 109 10.84 5.61 21.83
N GLU A 110 12.02 5.46 22.42
CA GLU A 110 12.36 5.90 23.78
C GLU A 110 12.88 7.35 23.82
N GLY A 111 12.91 8.05 22.68
CA GLY A 111 13.39 9.42 22.56
C GLY A 111 14.92 9.55 22.57
N GLN A 112 15.66 8.45 22.57
CA GLN A 112 17.12 8.41 22.58
C GLN A 112 17.70 8.61 21.18
N PRO A 113 18.88 9.25 21.05
CA PRO A 113 19.57 9.35 19.77
C PRO A 113 19.85 7.96 19.18
N ALA A 114 19.52 7.79 17.91
CA ALA A 114 19.78 6.60 17.13
C ALA A 114 20.30 6.99 15.75
N GLN A 115 21.01 6.06 15.12
CA GLN A 115 21.44 6.20 13.74
C GLN A 115 21.17 4.94 12.94
N ARG A 116 21.03 5.10 11.63
CA ARG A 116 20.92 3.99 10.68
C ARG A 116 21.69 4.32 9.42
N THR A 117 22.58 3.41 9.04
CA THR A 117 23.30 3.47 7.78
C THR A 117 22.66 2.50 6.79
N ILE A 118 22.39 2.97 5.58
CA ILE A 118 21.84 2.16 4.48
C ILE A 118 22.79 2.18 3.29
N PRO A 119 22.96 1.06 2.57
CA PRO A 119 23.81 1.01 1.40
C PRO A 119 23.16 1.74 0.21
N LYS A 120 23.96 2.00 -0.81
CA LYS A 120 23.48 2.37 -2.14
C LYS A 120 22.40 1.39 -2.62
N ASP A 121 21.43 1.89 -3.37
CA ASP A 121 20.28 1.16 -3.91
C ASP A 121 19.23 0.72 -2.88
N ARG A 122 19.42 1.05 -1.59
CA ARG A 122 18.40 0.79 -0.59
C ARG A 122 17.22 1.76 -0.74
N VAL A 123 16.03 1.21 -0.92
CA VAL A 123 14.78 1.97 -0.81
C VAL A 123 14.51 2.31 0.65
N TYR A 124 14.12 3.56 0.90
CA TYR A 124 13.78 4.06 2.22
C TYR A 124 12.69 5.14 2.13
N GLY A 125 11.89 5.30 3.18
CA GLY A 125 10.82 6.28 3.23
C GLY A 125 9.52 5.71 3.80
N TYR A 126 8.40 6.38 3.54
CA TYR A 126 7.12 5.97 4.10
C TYR A 126 6.56 4.77 3.36
N GLN A 127 5.98 3.84 4.12
CA GLN A 127 5.30 2.64 3.64
C GLN A 127 3.89 2.64 4.22
N VAL A 128 2.87 2.37 3.40
CA VAL A 128 1.60 1.89 3.93
C VAL A 128 1.69 0.37 4.09
N GLU A 129 1.43 -0.08 5.29
CA GLU A 129 1.63 -1.47 5.69
C GLU A 129 0.54 -2.38 5.09
N ILE A 130 0.95 -3.58 4.67
CA ILE A 130 0.07 -4.66 4.22
C ILE A 130 0.47 -5.91 4.98
N ALA A 131 -0.32 -6.27 5.97
CA ALA A 131 -0.16 -7.45 6.79
C ALA A 131 -1.48 -8.21 6.87
N LEU A 132 -1.41 -9.47 7.29
CA LEU A 132 -2.63 -10.23 7.57
C LEU A 132 -3.54 -9.55 8.59
N GLU A 133 -4.81 -9.94 8.56
CA GLU A 133 -5.84 -9.50 9.49
C GLU A 133 -5.40 -9.68 10.97
N GLU A 134 -4.82 -10.84 11.32
CA GLU A 134 -4.33 -11.09 12.70
C GLU A 134 -3.21 -10.12 13.12
N GLY A 135 -2.37 -9.70 12.16
CA GLY A 135 -1.30 -8.75 12.42
C GLY A 135 -1.83 -7.34 12.70
N GLY A 136 -3.00 -7.00 12.15
CA GLY A 136 -3.73 -5.75 12.39
C GLY A 136 -2.92 -4.48 12.16
N ALA A 137 -1.90 -4.57 11.31
CA ALA A 137 -1.01 -3.46 10.96
C ALA A 137 -1.41 -2.76 9.66
N SER A 138 -2.23 -3.41 8.83
CA SER A 138 -2.65 -2.91 7.52
C SER A 138 -3.25 -1.51 7.56
N GLY A 139 -2.80 -0.64 6.66
CA GLY A 139 -3.14 0.79 6.68
C GLY A 139 -2.33 1.62 7.68
N GLY A 140 -1.48 0.98 8.49
CA GLY A 140 -0.45 1.64 9.27
C GLY A 140 0.61 2.31 8.38
N VAL A 141 1.38 3.24 8.96
CA VAL A 141 2.50 3.90 8.28
C VAL A 141 3.81 3.51 8.93
N TYR A 142 4.68 2.84 8.19
CA TYR A 142 6.03 2.47 8.60
C TYR A 142 7.07 3.36 7.92
N ASP A 143 8.19 3.65 8.61
CA ASP A 143 9.30 4.42 8.04
C ASP A 143 10.47 3.50 7.62
N GLU A 144 10.30 2.87 6.46
CA GLU A 144 11.18 1.86 5.89
C GLU A 144 12.63 2.34 5.78
N ALA A 145 13.55 1.50 6.26
CA ALA A 145 15.01 1.68 6.25
C ALA A 145 15.58 3.01 6.76
N ARG A 146 14.75 3.90 7.33
CA ARG A 146 15.15 5.18 7.92
C ARG A 146 14.99 5.16 9.44
N ARG A 147 13.83 5.50 9.98
CA ARG A 147 13.56 5.38 11.43
C ARG A 147 13.25 3.95 11.85
N ALA A 148 12.70 3.14 10.94
CA ALA A 148 12.38 1.73 11.13
C ALA A 148 11.45 1.46 12.33
N PHE A 149 10.42 2.29 12.47
CA PHE A 149 9.30 2.06 13.37
C PHE A 149 7.99 2.53 12.74
N MET A 150 6.87 2.03 13.24
CA MET A 150 5.53 2.46 12.85
C MET A 150 5.29 3.90 13.33
N ILE A 151 5.16 4.84 12.40
CA ILE A 151 4.71 6.21 12.68
C ILE A 151 3.24 6.21 13.11
N TYR A 152 2.45 5.37 12.45
CA TYR A 152 1.05 5.15 12.76
C TYR A 152 0.76 3.66 12.73
N ARG A 153 0.04 3.16 13.73
CA ARG A 153 -0.48 1.79 13.74
C ARG A 153 -1.97 1.84 14.08
N PRO A 154 -2.82 1.07 13.39
CA PRO A 154 -4.21 0.90 13.78
C PRO A 154 -4.33 0.45 15.24
N VAL A 155 -5.31 1.01 15.95
CA VAL A 155 -5.58 0.63 17.35
C VAL A 155 -6.24 -0.75 17.36
N GLN A 156 -5.75 -1.66 18.21
CA GLN A 156 -6.31 -3.01 18.34
C GLN A 156 -7.83 -2.98 18.56
N GLY A 157 -8.55 -3.77 17.76
CA GLY A 157 -10.02 -3.85 17.81
C GLY A 157 -10.78 -2.70 17.13
N SER A 158 -10.08 -1.69 16.59
CA SER A 158 -10.72 -0.63 15.80
C SER A 158 -11.18 -1.13 14.43
N ALA A 159 -12.04 -0.34 13.76
CA ALA A 159 -12.44 -0.63 12.38
C ALA A 159 -11.24 -0.70 11.42
N ALA A 160 -10.24 0.17 11.60
CA ALA A 160 -9.02 0.15 10.80
C ALA A 160 -8.19 -1.11 11.02
N PHE A 161 -8.09 -1.59 12.27
CA PHE A 161 -7.38 -2.83 12.60
C PHE A 161 -8.00 -4.05 11.93
N ASN A 162 -9.34 -4.10 11.86
CA ASN A 162 -10.08 -5.21 11.26
C ASN A 162 -10.42 -4.97 9.77
N ALA A 163 -9.83 -3.96 9.12
CA ALA A 163 -10.23 -3.56 7.76
C ALA A 163 -9.72 -4.53 6.69
N PHE A 164 -8.48 -4.99 6.84
CA PHE A 164 -7.89 -5.96 5.92
C PHE A 164 -8.57 -7.32 6.08
N LYS A 165 -8.68 -8.02 4.96
CA LYS A 165 -9.32 -9.33 4.88
C LYS A 165 -8.42 -10.29 4.13
N ASP A 166 -8.07 -11.39 4.78
CA ASP A 166 -7.22 -12.41 4.19
C ASP A 166 -7.95 -13.15 3.05
N ASP A 167 -7.18 -13.68 2.11
CA ASP A 167 -7.69 -14.47 0.96
C ASP A 167 -8.71 -13.73 0.07
N GLN A 168 -8.59 -12.40 -0.01
CA GLN A 168 -9.38 -11.57 -0.91
C GLN A 168 -8.62 -10.33 -1.37
N TRP A 169 -9.17 -9.68 -2.41
CA TRP A 169 -8.71 -8.37 -2.84
C TRP A 169 -9.11 -7.30 -1.81
N ASN A 170 -8.16 -6.43 -1.50
CA ASN A 170 -8.34 -5.31 -0.59
C ASN A 170 -8.00 -4.00 -1.31
N HIS A 171 -8.93 -3.04 -1.30
CA HIS A 171 -8.71 -1.71 -1.87
C HIS A 171 -8.01 -0.79 -0.84
N TYR A 172 -7.00 -0.08 -1.32
CA TYR A 172 -6.26 0.92 -0.57
C TYR A 172 -6.40 2.28 -1.25
N ARG A 173 -6.50 3.32 -0.42
CA ARG A 173 -6.43 4.72 -0.84
C ARG A 173 -5.43 5.47 0.04
N VAL A 174 -4.42 6.08 -0.58
CA VAL A 174 -3.39 6.88 0.09
C VAL A 174 -3.47 8.31 -0.44
N GLU A 175 -3.64 9.28 0.46
CA GLU A 175 -3.67 10.71 0.13
C GLU A 175 -2.45 11.39 0.73
N CYS A 176 -1.64 12.04 -0.11
CA CYS A 176 -0.35 12.61 0.23
C CYS A 176 -0.29 14.11 0.00
#